data_AF-A0A6N7MGS3-F1
#
_entry.id   AF-A0A6N7MGS3-F1
#
_cell.length_a   1.000
_cell.length_b   1.000
_cell.length_c   1.000
_cell.angle_alpha   90.00
_cell.angle_beta   90.00
_cell.angle_gamma   90.00
#
_symmetry.space_group_name_H-M   'P 1'
#
loop_
_entity.id
_entity.type
_entity.pdbx_description
1 polymer ?
#
loop_
_entity_poly.entity_id
_entity_poly.type
_entity_poly.pdbx_seq_one_letter_code
_entity_poly.pdbx_strand_id
1 'polypeptide(L)'
;MHTLIVSIFLSLVLFSKANAQWQKLFLRDAMGLNLSSSELDEVNPFEDLGKYGAHNLFDRDFSTAWVEGVEGNGIGESVYIGIGKELKDYLYVANGYQKTDVLYYYNNRVKAVRLSLFVTFMLPGDVTEIGVNLYTLKYDDVKMILLKDTIGAQRIDFPFDQMRVNRFKNQALLSFGKDYEKEIEERSEVFVDSDNDYFAGYIMLIEIREVYKGSKWDDTCISDIWFSSEKKFTGISGNEKITDVYKNDDDGSIYVNTTKREKIILVNRKELEKEEDLGEGEHLSLVLMDVSPDKEWAQVDYLYGYEGPGRIEEIAYLYSVRLLTRVDKVLLGNAFSMYGFEEKNGRIYVDTDKGLVDLNAVYYELELLRKKK
;
A
#
# COMPACT_ATOMS: atom_id res chain seq x y z
N MET A 1 60.61 -41.07 -3.92
CA MET A 1 59.42 -41.26 -3.07
C MET A 1 59.46 -40.19 -1.99
N HIS A 2 58.51 -39.30 -1.75
CA HIS A 2 57.18 -39.01 -2.28
C HIS A 2 57.01 -37.48 -2.24
N THR A 3 56.52 -36.87 -3.33
CA THR A 3 56.10 -35.46 -3.31
C THR A 3 54.66 -35.42 -2.79
N LEU A 4 54.46 -34.78 -1.63
CA LEU A 4 53.16 -34.63 -1.00
C LEU A 4 52.35 -33.57 -1.79
N ILE A 5 51.33 -34.02 -2.53
CA ILE A 5 50.36 -33.13 -3.16
C ILE A 5 49.37 -32.71 -2.07
N VAL A 6 49.44 -31.44 -1.64
CA VAL A 6 48.40 -30.83 -0.80
C VAL A 6 47.27 -30.39 -1.72
N SER A 7 46.27 -31.25 -1.89
CA SER A 7 45.01 -30.88 -2.52
C SER A 7 44.22 -30.01 -1.54
N ILE A 8 44.17 -28.71 -1.82
CA ILE A 8 43.25 -27.77 -1.16
C ILE A 8 41.85 -28.11 -1.67
N PHE A 9 41.10 -28.86 -0.86
CA PHE A 9 39.65 -28.99 -1.04
C PHE A 9 39.03 -27.64 -0.66
N LEU A 10 38.80 -26.79 -1.66
CA LEU A 10 37.92 -25.64 -1.53
C LEU A 10 36.50 -26.20 -1.38
N SER A 11 36.07 -26.45 -0.14
CA SER A 11 34.68 -26.76 0.15
C SER A 11 33.86 -25.52 -0.20
N LEU A 12 33.29 -25.49 -1.40
CA LEU A 12 32.10 -24.68 -1.67
C LEU A 12 31.07 -25.10 -0.63
N VAL A 13 30.92 -24.29 0.41
CA VAL A 13 29.73 -24.30 1.25
C VAL A 13 28.62 -23.80 0.32
N LEU A 14 28.00 -24.73 -0.39
CA LEU A 14 26.66 -24.56 -0.92
C LEU A 14 25.81 -24.18 0.28
N PHE A 15 25.43 -22.91 0.38
CA PHE A 15 24.36 -22.49 1.26
C PHE A 15 23.14 -23.33 0.85
N SER A 16 22.85 -24.37 1.64
CA SER A 16 21.57 -25.04 1.57
C SER A 16 20.51 -23.96 1.72
N LYS A 17 19.65 -23.79 0.72
CA LYS A 17 18.45 -22.96 0.82
C LYS A 17 17.77 -23.30 2.14
N ALA A 18 17.82 -22.39 3.11
CA ALA A 18 16.88 -22.46 4.20
C ALA A 18 15.51 -22.26 3.55
N ASN A 19 14.71 -23.32 3.45
CA ASN A 19 13.30 -23.18 3.10
C ASN A 19 12.72 -22.20 4.12
N ALA A 20 12.28 -21.04 3.67
CA ALA A 20 11.56 -20.12 4.54
C ALA A 20 10.32 -20.90 5.02
N GLN A 21 10.25 -21.18 6.32
CA GLN A 21 9.11 -21.91 6.87
C GLN A 21 7.94 -20.93 6.99
N TRP A 22 7.11 -20.88 5.95
CA TRP A 22 5.89 -20.09 5.91
C TRP A 22 5.00 -20.42 7.13
N GLN A 23 4.69 -19.41 7.93
CA GLN A 23 3.76 -19.55 9.05
C GLN A 23 2.34 -19.42 8.51
N LYS A 24 1.51 -20.44 8.72
CA LYS A 24 0.08 -20.36 8.41
C LYS A 24 -0.67 -19.65 9.53
N LEU A 25 -1.49 -18.66 9.17
CA LEU A 25 -2.38 -17.93 10.06
C LEU A 25 -3.80 -17.96 9.50
N PHE A 26 -4.78 -18.23 10.34
CA PHE A 26 -6.19 -18.08 10.01
C PHE A 26 -6.70 -16.77 10.62
N LEU A 27 -7.11 -15.81 9.78
CA LEU A 27 -7.69 -14.54 10.23
C LEU A 27 -9.17 -14.53 9.91
N ARG A 28 -9.98 -14.04 10.84
CA ARG A 28 -11.42 -13.81 10.62
C ARG A 28 -11.61 -12.61 9.71
N ASP A 29 -12.58 -12.68 8.80
CA ASP A 29 -12.98 -11.56 7.94
C ASP A 29 -14.29 -10.95 8.44
N ALA A 30 -14.26 -10.40 9.65
CA ALA A 30 -15.41 -9.77 10.30
C ALA A 30 -15.08 -8.30 10.56
N MET A 31 -15.59 -7.42 9.68
CA MET A 31 -15.32 -5.96 9.67
C MET A 31 -13.85 -5.57 9.45
N GLY A 32 -13.00 -6.55 9.16
CA GLY A 32 -11.56 -6.40 8.93
C GLY A 32 -10.86 -7.72 9.25
N LEU A 33 -9.72 -7.98 8.59
CA LEU A 33 -8.93 -9.19 8.85
C LEU A 33 -8.30 -9.13 10.24
N ASN A 34 -8.68 -10.04 11.13
CA ASN A 34 -8.19 -10.03 12.50
C ASN A 34 -8.03 -11.42 13.14
N LEU A 35 -7.15 -11.50 14.14
CA LEU A 35 -6.99 -12.66 15.03
C LEU A 35 -6.43 -12.17 16.38
N SER A 36 -7.24 -12.20 17.43
CA SER A 36 -6.85 -11.93 18.81
C SER A 36 -6.30 -13.19 19.49
N SER A 37 -5.46 -13.01 20.52
CA SER A 37 -5.00 -14.12 21.38
C SER A 37 -6.07 -14.56 22.39
N SER A 38 -6.94 -13.63 22.79
CA SER A 38 -8.09 -13.87 23.66
C SER A 38 -9.14 -12.78 23.50
N GLU A 39 -10.38 -13.07 23.91
CA GLU A 39 -11.50 -12.14 23.97
C GLU A 39 -12.28 -12.35 25.27
N LEU A 40 -12.65 -11.26 25.95
CA LEU A 40 -13.56 -11.36 27.10
C LEU A 40 -14.94 -11.82 26.63
N ASP A 41 -15.52 -12.78 27.34
CA ASP A 41 -16.79 -13.42 26.98
C ASP A 41 -16.79 -13.99 25.55
N GLU A 42 -15.70 -14.68 25.16
CA GLU A 42 -15.55 -15.32 23.85
C GLU A 42 -16.74 -16.22 23.51
N VAL A 43 -17.23 -16.09 22.27
CA VAL A 43 -18.35 -16.87 21.73
C VAL A 43 -17.89 -17.74 20.56
N ASN A 44 -18.71 -18.72 20.16
CA ASN A 44 -18.42 -19.51 18.98
C ASN A 44 -18.35 -18.58 17.74
N PRO A 45 -17.19 -18.48 17.05
CA PRO A 45 -17.00 -17.52 15.97
C PRO A 45 -17.83 -17.82 14.72
N PHE A 46 -18.41 -19.03 14.61
CA PHE A 46 -19.36 -19.42 13.57
C PHE A 46 -20.81 -19.04 13.89
N GLU A 47 -21.12 -18.66 15.12
CA GLU A 47 -22.48 -18.37 15.57
C GLU A 47 -22.72 -16.87 15.77
N ASP A 48 -21.74 -16.14 16.33
CA ASP A 48 -21.89 -14.71 16.62
C ASP A 48 -20.55 -13.95 16.67
N LEU A 49 -20.65 -12.63 16.67
CA LEU A 49 -19.57 -11.71 16.98
C LEU A 49 -19.63 -11.35 18.48
N GLY A 50 -18.63 -11.79 19.24
CA GLY A 50 -18.59 -11.59 20.69
C GLY A 50 -18.57 -10.11 21.09
N LYS A 51 -19.31 -9.74 22.14
CA LYS A 51 -19.47 -8.33 22.55
C LYS A 51 -18.15 -7.54 22.69
N TYR A 52 -17.07 -8.21 23.08
CA TYR A 52 -15.75 -7.60 23.27
C TYR A 52 -14.68 -8.14 22.30
N GLY A 53 -15.12 -8.63 21.14
CA GLY A 53 -14.23 -9.25 20.17
C GLY A 53 -13.39 -8.26 19.36
N ALA A 54 -12.38 -8.77 18.67
CA ALA A 54 -11.42 -7.98 17.91
C ALA A 54 -12.03 -7.23 16.71
N HIS A 55 -13.22 -7.64 16.22
CA HIS A 55 -13.94 -6.91 15.17
C HIS A 55 -14.35 -5.50 15.59
N ASN A 56 -14.53 -5.24 16.89
CA ASN A 56 -14.80 -3.89 17.41
C ASN A 56 -13.65 -2.91 17.12
N LEU A 57 -12.43 -3.42 16.87
CA LEU A 57 -11.31 -2.55 16.52
C LEU A 57 -11.48 -1.85 15.17
N PHE A 58 -12.47 -2.24 14.36
CA PHE A 58 -12.63 -1.78 12.98
C PHE A 58 -13.97 -1.07 12.71
N ASP A 59 -14.82 -0.88 13.71
CA ASP A 59 -16.19 -0.36 13.54
C ASP A 59 -16.30 1.17 13.56
N ARG A 60 -15.21 1.87 13.94
CA ARG A 60 -15.16 3.33 14.13
C ARG A 60 -16.07 3.87 15.23
N ASP A 61 -16.49 3.02 16.16
CA ASP A 61 -17.25 3.36 17.34
C ASP A 61 -16.40 3.22 18.62
N PHE A 62 -15.96 4.33 19.19
CA PHE A 62 -15.22 4.35 20.45
C PHE A 62 -16.04 3.86 21.67
N SER A 63 -17.34 3.60 21.49
CA SER A 63 -18.23 3.02 22.48
C SER A 63 -18.22 1.49 22.53
N THR A 64 -17.49 0.84 21.63
CA THR A 64 -17.14 -0.59 21.66
C THR A 64 -15.64 -0.75 21.95
N ALA A 65 -15.18 -2.00 22.17
CA ALA A 65 -13.78 -2.31 22.38
C ALA A 65 -13.48 -3.79 22.16
N TRP A 66 -12.25 -4.09 21.74
CA TRP A 66 -11.63 -5.36 22.07
C TRP A 66 -11.21 -5.33 23.54
N VAL A 67 -11.57 -6.37 24.26
CA VAL A 67 -11.13 -6.60 25.64
C VAL A 67 -10.48 -7.97 25.67
N GLU A 68 -9.23 -8.03 26.12
CA GLU A 68 -8.57 -9.32 26.31
C GLU A 68 -9.30 -10.15 27.37
N GLY A 69 -9.19 -11.48 27.25
CA GLY A 69 -10.00 -12.42 28.03
C GLY A 69 -9.22 -13.25 29.05
N VAL A 70 -7.98 -12.88 29.37
CA VAL A 70 -7.16 -13.65 30.30
C VAL A 70 -7.28 -13.13 31.74
N GLU A 71 -6.96 -13.97 32.71
CA GLU A 71 -6.89 -13.51 34.09
C GLU A 71 -5.72 -12.52 34.26
N GLY A 72 -5.98 -11.40 34.92
CA GLY A 72 -4.98 -10.37 35.20
C GLY A 72 -5.03 -9.24 34.19
N ASN A 73 -3.86 -8.68 33.85
CA ASN A 73 -3.78 -7.40 33.13
C ASN A 73 -3.56 -7.53 31.62
N GLY A 74 -3.61 -8.74 31.06
CA GLY A 74 -3.43 -8.97 29.63
C GLY A 74 -2.04 -8.63 29.06
N ILE A 75 -0.99 -8.46 29.88
CA ILE A 75 0.37 -8.28 29.33
C ILE A 75 0.80 -9.56 28.60
N GLY A 76 1.17 -9.41 27.33
CA GLY A 76 1.48 -10.52 26.42
C GLY A 76 0.33 -10.87 25.47
N GLU A 77 -0.90 -10.41 25.78
CA GLU A 77 -2.02 -10.55 24.87
C GLU A 77 -1.84 -9.67 23.63
N SER A 78 -2.39 -10.12 22.52
CA SER A 78 -2.07 -9.56 21.21
C SER A 78 -3.20 -9.72 20.21
N VAL A 79 -3.14 -8.91 19.16
CA VAL A 79 -4.06 -8.98 18.03
C VAL A 79 -3.31 -8.80 16.72
N TYR A 80 -3.52 -9.72 15.79
CA TYR A 80 -3.16 -9.56 14.38
C TYR A 80 -4.24 -8.73 13.70
N ILE A 81 -3.82 -7.73 12.92
CA ILE A 81 -4.71 -6.88 12.13
C ILE A 81 -4.18 -6.77 10.69
N GLY A 82 -5.09 -6.95 9.72
CA GLY A 82 -4.78 -6.74 8.31
C GLY A 82 -4.58 -5.26 7.99
N ILE A 83 -3.48 -4.93 7.31
CA ILE A 83 -3.23 -3.57 6.79
C ILE A 83 -3.76 -3.44 5.36
N GLY A 84 -3.75 -4.54 4.60
CA GLY A 84 -4.15 -4.61 3.19
C GLY A 84 -2.98 -4.87 2.24
N LYS A 85 -3.20 -4.66 0.94
CA LYS A 85 -2.19 -4.88 -0.11
C LYS A 85 -1.02 -3.89 -0.04
N GLU A 86 -1.27 -2.69 0.46
CA GLU A 86 -0.31 -1.59 0.54
C GLU A 86 -0.07 -1.13 1.98
N LEU A 87 1.15 -0.69 2.28
CA LEU A 87 1.46 -0.01 3.53
C LEU A 87 0.77 1.36 3.57
N LYS A 88 0.49 1.84 4.78
CA LYS A 88 -0.14 3.12 5.05
C LYS A 88 0.84 4.04 5.78
N ASP A 89 0.57 5.34 5.76
CA ASP A 89 1.49 6.34 6.33
C ASP A 89 1.31 6.49 7.85
N TYR A 90 0.12 6.15 8.36
CA TYR A 90 -0.26 6.32 9.75
C TYR A 90 -0.99 5.09 10.29
N LEU A 91 -0.69 4.79 11.55
CA LEU A 91 -1.47 3.94 12.44
C LEU A 91 -2.20 4.84 13.44
N TYR A 92 -3.47 4.55 13.70
CA TYR A 92 -4.24 5.22 14.72
C TYR A 92 -4.74 4.20 15.74
N VAL A 93 -4.68 4.57 17.03
CA VAL A 93 -5.14 3.72 18.13
C VAL A 93 -6.01 4.54 19.06
N ALA A 94 -7.26 4.12 19.26
CA ALA A 94 -8.12 4.59 20.35
C ALA A 94 -7.93 3.66 21.55
N ASN A 95 -7.04 4.07 22.45
CA ASN A 95 -6.62 3.27 23.59
C ASN A 95 -7.70 3.20 24.68
N GLY A 96 -7.80 2.11 25.44
CA GLY A 96 -8.80 1.95 26.51
C GLY A 96 -10.23 1.78 26.01
N TYR A 97 -11.17 1.55 26.93
CA TYR A 97 -12.60 1.43 26.61
C TYR A 97 -13.31 2.78 26.73
N GLN A 98 -13.53 3.44 25.60
CA GLN A 98 -13.90 4.86 25.54
C GLN A 98 -15.41 5.14 25.55
N LYS A 99 -16.24 4.14 25.88
CA LYS A 99 -17.71 4.30 25.98
C LYS A 99 -18.15 5.42 26.91
N THR A 100 -17.43 5.60 28.01
CA THR A 100 -17.58 6.73 28.94
C THR A 100 -16.23 7.00 29.60
N ASP A 101 -16.00 8.22 30.06
CA ASP A 101 -14.79 8.58 30.83
C ASP A 101 -14.61 7.65 32.04
N VAL A 102 -15.71 7.26 32.71
CA VAL A 102 -15.66 6.35 33.85
C VAL A 102 -15.12 4.97 33.44
N LEU A 103 -15.64 4.40 32.35
CA LEU A 103 -15.18 3.10 31.85
C LEU A 103 -13.72 3.14 31.38
N TYR A 104 -13.28 4.27 30.82
CA TYR A 104 -11.89 4.46 30.42
C TYR A 104 -10.93 4.29 31.61
N TYR A 105 -11.20 4.93 32.75
CA TYR A 105 -10.36 4.84 33.94
C TYR A 105 -10.62 3.62 34.83
N TYR A 106 -11.75 2.92 34.63
CA TYR A 106 -12.05 1.69 35.36
C TYR A 106 -11.23 0.50 34.85
N ASN A 107 -11.02 0.41 33.54
CA ASN A 107 -10.26 -0.67 32.91
C ASN A 107 -8.78 -0.29 32.75
N ASN A 108 -7.95 -1.28 32.48
CA ASN A 108 -6.59 -1.00 32.05
C ASN A 108 -6.61 -0.37 30.65
N ARG A 109 -5.68 0.57 30.44
CA ARG A 109 -5.37 1.10 29.10
C ARG A 109 -3.95 0.68 28.75
N VAL A 110 -3.66 0.55 27.47
CA VAL A 110 -2.34 0.14 27.02
C VAL A 110 -1.35 1.30 27.16
N LYS A 111 -0.18 1.06 27.75
CA LYS A 111 0.89 2.04 27.91
C LYS A 111 2.00 1.84 26.89
N ALA A 112 2.35 0.59 26.61
CA ALA A 112 3.35 0.24 25.62
C ALA A 112 2.89 -0.97 24.81
N VAL A 113 3.08 -0.90 23.49
CA VAL A 113 2.86 -2.01 22.56
C VAL A 113 4.15 -2.42 21.87
N ARG A 114 4.25 -3.71 21.57
CA ARG A 114 5.23 -4.27 20.63
C ARG A 114 4.53 -4.52 19.31
N LEU A 115 5.01 -3.89 18.25
CA LEU A 115 4.54 -4.06 16.88
C LEU A 115 5.49 -4.96 16.12
N SER A 116 4.98 -6.08 15.61
CA SER A 116 5.66 -6.92 14.62
C SER A 116 4.94 -6.84 13.28
N LEU A 117 5.68 -6.83 12.17
CA LEU A 117 5.11 -6.76 10.84
C LEU A 117 5.31 -8.08 10.09
N PHE A 118 4.33 -8.48 9.30
CA PHE A 118 4.35 -9.69 8.49
C PHE A 118 3.96 -9.35 7.06
N VAL A 119 4.61 -9.99 6.10
CA VAL A 119 4.12 -10.09 4.72
C VAL A 119 3.30 -11.37 4.61
N THR A 120 2.21 -11.30 3.87
CA THR A 120 1.26 -12.42 3.76
C THR A 120 0.90 -12.71 2.32
N PHE A 121 0.68 -13.98 2.03
CA PHE A 121 0.22 -14.51 0.75
C PHE A 121 -0.95 -15.45 0.97
N MET A 122 -1.88 -15.52 0.02
CA MET A 122 -3.03 -16.43 0.05
C MET A 122 -3.07 -17.20 -1.26
N LEU A 123 -3.27 -18.53 -1.19
CA LEU A 123 -3.53 -19.33 -2.38
C LEU A 123 -5.01 -19.16 -2.82
N PRO A 124 -5.32 -19.30 -4.12
CA PRO A 124 -6.69 -19.32 -4.60
C PRO A 124 -7.52 -20.37 -3.84
N GLY A 125 -8.72 -19.98 -3.43
CA GLY A 125 -9.62 -20.84 -2.66
C GLY A 125 -9.28 -21.03 -1.18
N ASP A 126 -8.19 -20.45 -0.64
CA ASP A 126 -7.85 -20.50 0.80
C ASP A 126 -8.72 -19.52 1.63
N VAL A 127 -10.01 -19.50 1.35
CA VAL A 127 -11.04 -18.71 2.03
C VAL A 127 -12.09 -19.64 2.63
N THR A 128 -12.70 -19.24 3.74
CA THR A 128 -13.82 -19.95 4.39
C THR A 128 -15.00 -19.00 4.56
N GLU A 129 -16.11 -19.48 5.12
CA GLU A 129 -17.28 -18.66 5.42
C GLU A 129 -16.96 -17.49 6.38
N ILE A 130 -15.99 -17.67 7.28
CA ILE A 130 -15.72 -16.71 8.37
C ILE A 130 -14.33 -16.07 8.32
N GLY A 131 -13.49 -16.41 7.33
CA GLY A 131 -12.12 -15.91 7.28
C GLY A 131 -11.24 -16.50 6.19
N VAL A 132 -9.94 -16.27 6.31
CA VAL A 132 -8.94 -16.59 5.28
C VAL A 132 -7.72 -17.30 5.87
N ASN A 133 -7.13 -18.22 5.10
CA ASN A 133 -5.87 -18.88 5.44
C ASN A 133 -4.71 -18.19 4.74
N LEU A 134 -3.74 -17.74 5.52
CA LEU A 134 -2.67 -16.87 5.09
C LEU A 134 -1.30 -17.50 5.37
N TYR A 135 -0.41 -17.43 4.38
CA TYR A 135 0.99 -17.84 4.49
C TYR A 135 1.82 -16.60 4.76
N THR A 136 2.44 -16.56 5.93
CA THR A 136 3.07 -15.34 6.43
C THR A 136 4.56 -15.53 6.69
N LEU A 137 5.32 -14.46 6.45
CA LEU A 137 6.70 -14.32 6.90
C LEU A 137 6.84 -13.05 7.73
N LYS A 138 7.46 -13.20 8.88
CA LYS A 138 7.75 -12.09 9.78
C LYS A 138 8.87 -11.24 9.21
N TYR A 139 8.67 -9.92 9.21
CA TYR A 139 9.75 -8.96 8.98
C TYR A 139 10.59 -8.81 10.25
N ASP A 140 11.91 -8.81 10.10
CA ASP A 140 12.85 -8.95 11.23
C ASP A 140 12.79 -7.80 12.23
N ASP A 141 12.42 -6.60 11.78
CA ASP A 141 12.36 -5.42 12.63
C ASP A 141 11.09 -5.42 13.51
N VAL A 142 11.23 -4.92 14.74
CA VAL A 142 10.17 -4.86 15.74
C VAL A 142 10.16 -3.46 16.35
N LYS A 143 8.98 -2.87 16.53
CA LYS A 143 8.84 -1.51 17.05
C LYS A 143 8.13 -1.48 18.38
N MET A 144 8.72 -0.80 19.35
CA MET A 144 8.08 -0.50 20.63
C MET A 144 7.45 0.89 20.54
N ILE A 145 6.14 0.99 20.74
CA ILE A 145 5.41 2.26 20.71
C ILE A 145 4.83 2.53 22.10
N LEU A 146 5.03 3.75 22.58
CA LEU A 146 4.41 4.25 23.81
C LEU A 146 3.11 4.98 23.46
N LEU A 147 2.03 4.60 24.13
CA LEU A 147 0.73 5.26 24.00
C LEU A 147 0.53 6.21 25.17
N LYS A 148 0.00 7.40 24.90
CA LYS A 148 -0.38 8.36 25.93
C LYS A 148 -1.65 7.89 26.62
N ASP A 149 -1.79 8.22 27.91
CA ASP A 149 -3.02 8.02 28.68
C ASP A 149 -4.00 9.17 28.38
N THR A 150 -4.57 9.14 27.18
CA THR A 150 -5.52 10.15 26.69
C THR A 150 -6.70 9.49 26.00
N ILE A 151 -7.90 10.00 26.26
CA ILE A 151 -9.12 9.66 25.52
C ILE A 151 -9.03 10.21 24.08
N GLY A 152 -9.69 9.54 23.15
CA GLY A 152 -9.60 9.78 21.72
C GLY A 152 -8.52 8.93 21.06
N ALA A 153 -8.40 9.08 19.75
CA ALA A 153 -7.41 8.35 18.98
C ALA A 153 -6.08 9.10 18.89
N GLN A 154 -5.00 8.33 18.92
CA GLN A 154 -3.64 8.81 18.81
C GLN A 154 -3.09 8.42 17.44
N ARG A 155 -2.53 9.39 16.71
CA ARG A 155 -1.83 9.14 15.45
C ARG A 155 -0.37 8.75 15.72
N ILE A 156 0.08 7.69 15.07
CA ILE A 156 1.44 7.19 15.07
C ILE A 156 1.90 7.14 13.61
N ASP A 157 3.02 7.79 13.31
CA ASP A 157 3.65 7.67 11.99
C ASP A 157 4.05 6.20 11.77
N PHE A 158 3.83 5.67 10.57
CA PHE A 158 4.05 4.26 10.30
C PHE A 158 5.49 3.88 10.68
N PRO A 159 5.69 2.98 11.65
CA PRO A 159 6.95 2.94 12.39
C PRO A 159 8.04 2.11 11.70
N PHE A 160 7.75 1.55 10.51
CA PHE A 160 8.69 0.75 9.73
C PHE A 160 9.09 1.48 8.45
N ASP A 161 10.33 1.24 8.00
CA ASP A 161 10.83 1.73 6.71
C ASP A 161 10.06 1.05 5.56
N GLN A 162 9.10 1.77 4.99
CA GLN A 162 8.20 1.24 3.96
C GLN A 162 8.96 0.74 2.72
N MET A 163 10.08 1.37 2.33
CA MET A 163 10.87 0.91 1.18
C MET A 163 11.52 -0.44 1.45
N ARG A 164 12.11 -0.62 2.63
CA ARG A 164 12.71 -1.90 3.03
C ARG A 164 11.66 -3.01 3.16
N VAL A 165 10.51 -2.69 3.74
CA VAL A 165 9.40 -3.65 3.88
C VAL A 165 8.86 -4.06 2.51
N ASN A 166 8.63 -3.12 1.58
CA ASN A 166 8.19 -3.44 0.22
C ASN A 166 9.21 -4.33 -0.51
N ARG A 167 10.51 -4.05 -0.36
CA ARG A 167 11.57 -4.91 -0.93
C ARG A 167 11.50 -6.33 -0.35
N PHE A 168 11.31 -6.46 0.96
CA PHE A 168 11.15 -7.74 1.63
C PHE A 168 9.93 -8.50 1.11
N LYS A 169 8.78 -7.82 0.96
CA LYS A 169 7.57 -8.43 0.36
C LYS A 169 7.82 -8.94 -1.05
N ASN A 170 8.49 -8.15 -1.90
CA ASN A 170 8.76 -8.56 -3.29
C ASN A 170 9.67 -9.80 -3.35
N GLN A 171 10.69 -9.87 -2.48
CA GLN A 171 11.53 -11.06 -2.37
C GLN A 171 10.75 -12.27 -1.85
N ALA A 172 9.90 -12.06 -0.84
CA ALA A 172 9.04 -13.10 -0.28
C ALA A 172 8.04 -13.61 -1.32
N LEU A 173 7.46 -12.74 -2.15
CA LEU A 173 6.53 -13.11 -3.22
C LEU A 173 7.19 -14.04 -4.24
N LEU A 174 8.43 -13.75 -4.65
CA LEU A 174 9.19 -14.62 -5.56
C LEU A 174 9.50 -15.99 -4.94
N SER A 175 9.78 -16.05 -3.65
CA SER A 175 9.98 -17.32 -2.94
C SER A 175 8.66 -18.09 -2.81
N PHE A 176 7.58 -17.41 -2.44
CA PHE A 176 6.25 -18.00 -2.30
C PHE A 176 5.78 -18.64 -3.61
N GLY A 177 5.90 -17.90 -4.72
CA GLY A 177 5.54 -18.39 -6.04
C GLY A 177 6.30 -19.65 -6.46
N LYS A 178 7.56 -19.80 -6.03
CA LYS A 178 8.37 -21.00 -6.28
C LYS A 178 8.01 -22.16 -5.35
N ASP A 179 7.77 -21.85 -4.08
CA ASP A 179 7.50 -22.86 -3.05
C ASP A 179 6.11 -23.50 -3.24
N TYR A 180 5.16 -22.77 -3.83
CA TYR A 180 3.78 -23.20 -4.05
C TYR A 180 3.38 -23.23 -5.54
N GLU A 181 4.34 -23.23 -6.47
CA GLU A 181 4.10 -23.16 -7.93
C GLU A 181 3.03 -24.15 -8.40
N LYS A 182 3.09 -25.39 -7.91
CA LYS A 182 2.15 -26.44 -8.28
C LYS A 182 0.74 -26.18 -7.76
N GLU A 183 0.60 -25.82 -6.48
CA GLU A 183 -0.70 -25.49 -5.89
C GLU A 183 -1.32 -24.25 -6.54
N ILE A 184 -0.48 -23.29 -6.89
CA ILE A 184 -0.81 -22.07 -7.64
C ILE A 184 -1.40 -22.45 -9.00
N GLU A 185 -0.69 -23.27 -9.79
CA GLU A 185 -1.15 -23.73 -11.11
C GLU A 185 -2.46 -24.53 -11.01
N GLU A 186 -2.50 -25.57 -10.16
CA GLU A 186 -3.66 -26.46 -10.03
C GLU A 186 -4.93 -25.72 -9.60
N ARG A 187 -4.81 -24.69 -8.74
CA ARG A 187 -5.97 -23.97 -8.20
C ARG A 187 -6.41 -22.83 -9.10
N SER A 188 -5.49 -22.17 -9.81
CA SER A 188 -5.84 -21.10 -10.75
C SER A 188 -6.67 -21.58 -11.94
N GLU A 189 -6.56 -22.86 -12.32
CA GLU A 189 -7.43 -23.47 -13.33
C GLU A 189 -8.88 -23.70 -12.86
N VAL A 190 -9.08 -23.84 -11.54
CA VAL A 190 -10.38 -24.16 -10.92
C VAL A 190 -11.12 -22.91 -10.50
N PHE A 191 -10.41 -21.92 -9.95
CA PHE A 191 -10.97 -20.67 -9.45
C PHE A 191 -10.73 -19.54 -10.48
N VAL A 192 -11.51 -19.54 -11.56
CA VAL A 192 -11.35 -18.65 -12.74
C VAL A 192 -11.97 -17.24 -12.56
N ASP A 193 -12.48 -16.89 -11.38
CA ASP A 193 -13.28 -15.67 -11.24
C ASP A 193 -12.46 -14.40 -10.92
N SER A 194 -12.42 -13.52 -11.92
CA SER A 194 -12.30 -12.05 -11.95
C SER A 194 -11.61 -11.26 -10.81
N ASP A 195 -10.46 -11.72 -10.34
CA ASP A 195 -9.31 -10.88 -10.00
C ASP A 195 -8.14 -11.82 -9.75
N ASN A 196 -7.27 -11.98 -10.74
CA ASN A 196 -6.21 -12.98 -10.80
C ASN A 196 -5.03 -12.70 -9.84
N ASP A 197 -5.33 -12.26 -8.62
CA ASP A 197 -4.36 -11.78 -7.64
C ASP A 197 -4.35 -12.73 -6.43
N TYR A 198 -3.28 -13.51 -6.28
CA TYR A 198 -2.86 -13.99 -4.98
C TYR A 198 -2.91 -12.79 -4.01
N PHE A 199 -3.63 -12.91 -2.90
CA PHE A 199 -3.64 -11.83 -1.91
C PHE A 199 -2.25 -11.70 -1.32
N ALA A 200 -1.47 -10.75 -1.81
CA ALA A 200 -0.18 -10.37 -1.27
C ALA A 200 -0.38 -9.09 -0.44
N GLY A 201 -0.26 -9.20 0.88
CA GLY A 201 -0.60 -8.11 1.80
C GLY A 201 0.36 -7.97 2.97
N TYR A 202 -0.06 -7.15 3.92
CA TYR A 202 0.63 -6.90 5.17
C TYR A 202 -0.30 -7.14 6.36
N ILE A 203 0.26 -7.69 7.42
CA ILE A 203 -0.39 -7.86 8.72
C ILE A 203 0.50 -7.26 9.80
N MET A 204 -0.11 -6.56 10.76
CA MET A 204 0.55 -6.10 11.97
C MET A 204 0.10 -6.95 13.16
N LEU A 205 1.03 -7.43 13.97
CA LEU A 205 0.76 -7.96 15.30
C LEU A 205 1.01 -6.86 16.33
N ILE A 206 -0.01 -6.56 17.13
CA ILE A 206 0.06 -5.60 18.21
C ILE A 206 -0.01 -6.38 19.51
N GLU A 207 1.05 -6.34 20.31
CA GLU A 207 1.13 -7.04 21.60
C GLU A 207 1.25 -6.05 22.76
N ILE A 208 0.46 -6.28 23.80
CA ILE A 208 0.44 -5.47 25.01
C ILE A 208 1.69 -5.76 25.84
N ARG A 209 2.47 -4.72 26.16
CA ARG A 209 3.73 -4.85 26.93
C ARG A 209 3.69 -4.17 28.27
N GLU A 210 2.97 -3.05 28.38
CA GLU A 210 2.72 -2.34 29.63
C GLU A 210 1.32 -1.74 29.61
N VAL A 211 0.73 -1.54 30.79
CA VAL A 211 -0.59 -0.95 30.95
C VAL A 211 -0.59 0.20 31.96
N TYR A 212 -1.49 1.17 31.75
CA TYR A 212 -1.96 2.07 32.79
C TYR A 212 -3.05 1.35 33.59
N LYS A 213 -2.76 1.08 34.86
CA LYS A 213 -3.63 0.29 35.73
C LYS A 213 -4.99 0.99 35.94
N GLY A 214 -6.07 0.26 35.65
CA GLY A 214 -7.45 0.65 35.89
C GLY A 214 -7.76 0.74 37.39
N SER A 215 -8.80 1.48 37.73
CA SER A 215 -9.22 1.66 39.13
C SER A 215 -10.18 0.58 39.63
N LYS A 216 -10.74 -0.26 38.74
CA LYS A 216 -11.75 -1.25 39.10
C LYS A 216 -11.52 -2.63 38.50
N TRP A 217 -11.22 -2.68 37.21
CA TRP A 217 -11.10 -3.92 36.46
C TRP A 217 -9.67 -4.14 35.99
N ASP A 218 -9.30 -5.41 35.91
CA ASP A 218 -7.98 -5.82 35.49
C ASP A 218 -7.90 -5.99 33.97
N ASP A 219 -9.03 -6.04 33.29
CA ASP A 219 -9.13 -6.19 31.84
C ASP A 219 -8.49 -5.02 31.09
N THR A 220 -7.71 -5.32 30.05
CA THR A 220 -7.11 -4.32 29.17
C THR A 220 -7.92 -4.15 27.89
N CYS A 221 -8.23 -2.89 27.57
CA CYS A 221 -9.11 -2.58 26.44
C CYS A 221 -8.41 -1.74 25.38
N ILE A 222 -8.80 -1.95 24.12
CA ILE A 222 -8.54 -1.05 23.00
C ILE A 222 -9.86 -0.85 22.27
N SER A 223 -10.29 0.40 22.12
CA SER A 223 -11.57 0.72 21.47
C SER A 223 -11.50 0.61 19.96
N ASP A 224 -10.37 0.96 19.33
CA ASP A 224 -10.32 1.08 17.87
C ASP A 224 -8.88 1.12 17.34
N ILE A 225 -8.66 0.55 16.16
CA ILE A 225 -7.41 0.63 15.42
C ILE A 225 -7.69 0.77 13.93
N TRP A 226 -7.06 1.75 13.29
CA TRP A 226 -7.13 1.86 11.84
C TRP A 226 -5.84 2.42 11.24
N PHE A 227 -5.69 2.20 9.95
CA PHE A 227 -4.60 2.73 9.17
C PHE A 227 -5.11 3.78 8.21
N SER A 228 -4.30 4.81 7.96
CA SER A 228 -4.58 5.75 6.86
C SER A 228 -3.30 6.13 6.18
N SER A 229 -3.38 6.39 4.88
CA SER A 229 -2.35 7.18 4.22
C SER A 229 -2.63 8.66 4.48
N GLU A 230 -1.63 9.51 4.31
CA GLU A 230 -1.95 10.90 3.99
C GLU A 230 -2.94 10.89 2.83
N LYS A 231 -3.91 11.80 2.84
CA LYS A 231 -4.56 12.15 1.58
C LYS A 231 -3.47 12.72 0.69
N LYS A 232 -2.78 11.85 -0.04
CA LYS A 232 -2.10 12.23 -1.27
C LYS A 232 -3.24 12.81 -2.10
N PHE A 233 -3.33 14.12 -2.18
CA PHE A 233 -4.21 14.76 -3.14
C PHE A 233 -3.67 14.32 -4.49
N THR A 234 -4.21 13.22 -5.02
CA THR A 234 -3.80 12.64 -6.30
C THR A 234 -4.39 13.45 -7.46
N GLY A 235 -4.57 14.76 -7.28
CA GLY A 235 -5.20 15.65 -8.23
C GLY A 235 -5.41 17.07 -7.67
N ILE A 236 -5.92 17.93 -8.52
CA ILE A 236 -6.22 19.33 -8.25
C ILE A 236 -7.73 19.46 -8.02
N SER A 237 -8.15 20.01 -6.88
CA SER A 237 -9.58 20.09 -6.55
C SER A 237 -10.36 20.89 -7.61
N GLY A 238 -11.60 20.51 -7.91
CA GLY A 238 -12.43 21.27 -8.87
C GLY A 238 -12.69 22.74 -8.49
N ASN A 239 -12.45 23.11 -7.22
CA ASN A 239 -12.53 24.50 -6.77
C ASN A 239 -11.20 25.29 -6.88
N GLU A 240 -10.18 24.67 -7.47
CA GLU A 240 -8.84 25.22 -7.65
C GLU A 240 -8.57 25.27 -9.15
N LYS A 241 -8.31 26.47 -9.67
CA LYS A 241 -8.10 26.68 -11.10
C LYS A 241 -6.62 26.49 -11.42
N ILE A 242 -6.32 25.69 -12.44
CA ILE A 242 -4.95 25.53 -12.96
C ILE A 242 -4.58 26.84 -13.66
N THR A 243 -3.48 27.44 -13.23
CA THR A 243 -3.01 28.73 -13.74
C THR A 243 -1.88 28.53 -14.73
N ASP A 244 -1.05 27.51 -14.54
CA ASP A 244 0.11 27.27 -15.39
C ASP A 244 0.56 25.80 -15.37
N VAL A 245 1.14 25.34 -16.48
CA VAL A 245 1.82 24.04 -16.63
C VAL A 245 3.11 24.29 -17.37
N TYR A 246 4.25 23.96 -16.76
CA TYR A 246 5.55 24.36 -17.29
C TYR A 246 6.63 23.32 -16.97
N LYS A 247 7.63 23.24 -17.84
CA LYS A 247 8.87 22.54 -17.55
C LYS A 247 9.78 23.46 -16.74
N ASN A 248 10.36 22.95 -15.65
CA ASN A 248 11.39 23.66 -14.90
C ASN A 248 12.77 23.37 -15.52
N ASP A 249 13.52 24.41 -15.83
CA ASP A 249 14.84 24.30 -16.45
C ASP A 249 15.90 23.74 -15.48
N ASP A 250 15.74 23.93 -14.17
CA ASP A 250 16.73 23.53 -13.16
C ASP A 250 16.82 22.01 -13.00
N ASP A 251 15.68 21.31 -13.06
CA ASP A 251 15.62 19.87 -12.83
C ASP A 251 15.00 19.06 -13.98
N GLY A 252 14.46 19.75 -15.00
CA GLY A 252 13.84 19.16 -16.17
C GLY A 252 12.46 18.54 -15.92
N SER A 253 11.90 18.68 -14.72
CA SER A 253 10.58 18.15 -14.35
C SER A 253 9.46 19.07 -14.84
N ILE A 254 8.23 18.54 -14.94
CA ILE A 254 7.05 19.30 -15.33
C ILE A 254 6.19 19.58 -14.11
N TYR A 255 5.86 20.85 -13.91
CA TYR A 255 5.15 21.39 -12.77
C TYR A 255 3.84 22.06 -13.17
N VAL A 256 2.97 22.18 -12.17
CA VAL A 256 1.66 22.82 -12.26
C VAL A 256 1.54 23.85 -11.16
N ASN A 257 1.08 25.05 -11.53
CA ASN A 257 0.62 26.06 -10.59
C ASN A 257 -0.90 26.19 -10.68
N THR A 258 -1.48 26.61 -9.57
CA THR A 258 -2.91 26.85 -9.46
C THR A 258 -3.18 28.17 -8.75
N THR A 259 -4.46 28.49 -8.55
CA THR A 259 -4.87 29.61 -7.71
C THR A 259 -4.56 29.43 -6.22
N LYS A 260 -4.16 28.24 -5.75
CA LYS A 260 -3.96 27.94 -4.33
C LYS A 260 -2.60 27.31 -4.00
N ARG A 261 -1.93 26.71 -4.98
CA ARG A 261 -0.70 25.92 -4.81
C ARG A 261 0.25 26.22 -5.95
N GLU A 262 1.53 26.16 -5.67
CA GLU A 262 2.61 26.34 -6.65
C GLU A 262 3.52 25.11 -6.64
N LYS A 263 4.20 24.88 -7.77
CA LYS A 263 5.18 23.80 -7.96
C LYS A 263 4.63 22.41 -7.62
N ILE A 264 3.39 22.13 -7.99
CA ILE A 264 2.84 20.76 -7.95
C ILE A 264 3.52 19.95 -9.05
N ILE A 265 4.08 18.79 -8.74
CA ILE A 265 4.74 17.93 -9.73
C ILE A 265 3.69 17.21 -10.58
N LEU A 266 3.77 17.35 -11.91
CA LEU A 266 3.01 16.53 -12.87
C LEU A 266 3.87 15.36 -13.38
N VAL A 267 5.13 15.64 -13.71
CA VAL A 267 6.10 14.61 -14.14
C VAL A 267 7.44 14.89 -13.48
N ASN A 268 7.92 13.96 -12.67
CA ASN A 268 9.24 14.05 -12.04
C ASN A 268 10.27 13.33 -12.91
N ARG A 269 11.17 14.09 -13.56
CA ARG A 269 12.17 13.52 -14.48
C ARG A 269 13.08 12.51 -13.78
N LYS A 270 13.54 12.80 -12.57
CA LYS A 270 14.50 11.95 -11.83
C LYS A 270 13.90 10.67 -11.28
N GLU A 271 12.61 10.69 -10.93
CA GLU A 271 11.91 9.47 -10.52
C GLU A 271 11.65 8.59 -11.73
N LEU A 272 11.21 9.19 -12.84
CA LEU A 272 10.98 8.48 -14.10
C LEU A 272 12.25 7.79 -14.64
N GLU A 273 13.41 8.46 -14.59
CA GLU A 273 14.70 7.84 -14.95
C GLU A 273 15.01 6.56 -14.15
N LYS A 274 14.56 6.47 -12.89
CA LYS A 274 14.75 5.28 -12.05
C LYS A 274 13.73 4.19 -12.37
N GLU A 275 12.55 4.56 -12.84
CA GLU A 275 11.49 3.61 -13.22
C GLU A 275 11.78 2.94 -14.56
N GLU A 276 12.37 3.68 -15.50
CA GLU A 276 12.70 3.19 -16.85
C GLU A 276 13.97 2.30 -16.88
N ASP A 277 14.70 2.16 -15.76
CA ASP A 277 15.91 1.32 -15.61
C ASP A 277 16.97 1.58 -16.71
N LEU A 278 17.23 2.86 -16.99
CA LEU A 278 18.14 3.29 -18.05
C LEU A 278 19.58 2.75 -17.85
N GLY A 279 20.19 2.28 -18.94
CA GLY A 279 21.54 1.74 -18.96
C GLY A 279 22.64 2.80 -18.77
N GLU A 280 23.88 2.33 -18.59
CA GLU A 280 25.04 3.23 -18.44
C GLU A 280 25.25 4.08 -19.71
N GLY A 281 25.15 5.40 -19.57
CA GLY A 281 25.26 6.37 -20.67
C GLY A 281 23.91 6.75 -21.31
N GLU A 282 22.79 6.14 -20.92
CA GLU A 282 21.45 6.55 -21.34
C GLU A 282 20.93 7.69 -20.46
N HIS A 283 20.18 8.61 -21.07
CA HIS A 283 19.54 9.71 -20.35
C HIS A 283 18.13 9.97 -20.87
N LEU A 284 17.28 10.48 -19.97
CA LEU A 284 15.91 10.87 -20.30
C LEU A 284 15.75 12.38 -20.12
N SER A 285 15.28 13.02 -21.19
CA SER A 285 14.82 14.41 -21.14
C SER A 285 13.32 14.47 -21.40
N LEU A 286 12.66 15.42 -20.77
CA LEU A 286 11.25 15.70 -20.99
C LEU A 286 11.09 16.95 -21.84
N VAL A 287 10.11 16.96 -22.73
CA VAL A 287 9.65 18.14 -23.45
C VAL A 287 8.15 18.30 -23.20
N LEU A 288 7.75 19.46 -22.70
CA LEU A 288 6.34 19.84 -22.64
C LEU A 288 5.95 20.36 -24.03
N MET A 289 5.30 19.52 -24.83
CA MET A 289 5.02 19.81 -26.24
C MET A 289 3.84 20.77 -26.41
N ASP A 290 2.76 20.50 -25.69
CA ASP A 290 1.54 21.29 -25.77
C ASP A 290 0.76 21.20 -24.45
N VAL A 291 -0.07 22.21 -24.19
CA VAL A 291 -0.99 22.28 -23.06
C VAL A 291 -2.34 22.72 -23.58
N SER A 292 -3.39 22.01 -23.20
CA SER A 292 -4.74 22.33 -23.69
C SER A 292 -5.15 23.75 -23.30
N PRO A 293 -6.07 24.40 -24.05
CA PRO A 293 -6.50 25.78 -23.74
C PRO A 293 -7.00 25.98 -22.30
N ASP A 294 -7.65 24.96 -21.73
CA ASP A 294 -8.15 24.94 -20.35
C ASP A 294 -7.09 24.52 -19.30
N LYS A 295 -5.91 24.08 -19.75
CA LYS A 295 -4.79 23.55 -18.95
C LYS A 295 -5.10 22.27 -18.19
N GLU A 296 -6.18 21.58 -18.53
CA GLU A 296 -6.54 20.30 -17.91
C GLU A 296 -5.74 19.13 -18.48
N TRP A 297 -5.05 19.34 -19.62
CA TRP A 297 -4.27 18.33 -20.34
C TRP A 297 -2.91 18.86 -20.75
N ALA A 298 -1.92 17.97 -20.75
CA ALA A 298 -0.57 18.24 -21.22
C ALA A 298 -0.05 17.09 -22.07
N GLN A 299 0.53 17.40 -23.21
CA GLN A 299 1.31 16.47 -24.01
C GLN A 299 2.78 16.60 -23.59
N VAL A 300 3.38 15.48 -23.20
CA VAL A 300 4.77 15.40 -22.75
C VAL A 300 5.50 14.35 -23.56
N ASP A 301 6.58 14.75 -24.20
CA ASP A 301 7.42 13.86 -24.98
C ASP A 301 8.64 13.46 -24.16
N TYR A 302 8.89 12.15 -24.15
CA TYR A 302 10.03 11.54 -23.50
C TYR A 302 11.10 11.33 -24.56
N LEU A 303 12.24 11.98 -24.38
CA LEU A 303 13.40 11.87 -25.24
C LEU A 303 14.44 10.98 -24.58
N TYR A 304 14.58 9.77 -25.09
CA TYR A 304 15.60 8.81 -24.68
C TYR A 304 16.83 9.02 -25.56
N GLY A 305 17.93 9.42 -24.93
CA GLY A 305 19.22 9.68 -25.57
C GLY A 305 20.34 8.83 -24.99
N TYR A 306 21.48 8.81 -25.70
CA TYR A 306 22.70 8.13 -25.26
C TYR A 306 23.89 9.09 -25.32
N GLU A 307 24.87 8.91 -24.44
CA GLU A 307 26.16 9.62 -24.47
C GLU A 307 27.02 9.14 -25.66
N GLY A 308 26.64 9.53 -26.88
CA GLY A 308 27.34 9.19 -28.12
C GLY A 308 26.55 9.59 -29.38
N PRO A 309 27.10 9.40 -30.59
CA PRO A 309 26.33 9.56 -31.83
C PRO A 309 25.27 8.46 -31.90
N GLY A 310 24.03 8.82 -31.61
CA GLY A 310 22.90 7.91 -31.57
C GLY A 310 21.60 8.61 -31.96
N ARG A 311 20.60 7.81 -32.33
CA ARG A 311 19.25 8.31 -32.58
C ARG A 311 18.59 8.61 -31.23
N ILE A 312 17.97 9.78 -31.09
CA ILE A 312 17.08 10.07 -29.97
C ILE A 312 15.74 9.38 -30.26
N GLU A 313 15.28 8.54 -29.34
CA GLU A 313 13.94 7.98 -29.40
C GLU A 313 12.97 8.91 -28.68
N GLU A 314 11.86 9.22 -29.35
CA GLU A 314 10.84 10.15 -28.87
C GLU A 314 9.53 9.40 -28.71
N ILE A 315 8.97 9.44 -27.51
CA ILE A 315 7.69 8.83 -27.19
C ILE A 315 6.78 9.88 -26.57
N ALA A 316 5.66 10.16 -27.23
CA ALA A 316 4.66 11.10 -26.75
C ALA A 316 3.71 10.45 -25.73
N TYR A 317 3.45 11.16 -24.63
CA TYR A 317 2.52 10.76 -23.59
C TYR A 317 1.54 11.88 -23.26
N LEU A 318 0.27 11.50 -23.05
CA LEU A 318 -0.76 12.42 -22.60
C LEU A 318 -0.90 12.35 -21.09
N TYR A 319 -1.09 13.50 -20.46
CA TYR A 319 -1.34 13.64 -19.04
C TYR A 319 -2.65 14.37 -18.78
N SER A 320 -3.42 13.87 -17.82
CA SER A 320 -4.44 14.67 -17.15
C SER A 320 -3.77 15.48 -16.05
N VAL A 321 -3.76 16.80 -16.22
CA VAL A 321 -3.16 17.74 -15.25
C VAL A 321 -4.00 17.77 -13.98
N ARG A 322 -5.33 17.76 -14.13
CA ARG A 322 -6.30 17.70 -13.02
C ARG A 322 -6.08 16.49 -12.13
N LEU A 323 -5.87 15.33 -12.72
CA LEU A 323 -5.73 14.07 -12.00
C LEU A 323 -4.27 13.72 -11.72
N LEU A 324 -3.33 14.60 -12.11
CA LEU A 324 -1.88 14.42 -12.01
C LEU A 324 -1.45 13.01 -12.44
N THR A 325 -1.98 12.53 -13.58
CA THR A 325 -1.79 11.15 -14.02
C THR A 325 -1.54 11.06 -15.51
N ARG A 326 -0.67 10.10 -15.89
CA ARG A 326 -0.47 9.69 -17.28
C ARG A 326 -1.69 8.93 -17.78
N VAL A 327 -2.07 9.17 -19.03
CA VAL A 327 -3.16 8.47 -19.73
C VAL A 327 -2.59 7.21 -20.38
N ASP A 328 -3.26 6.08 -20.19
CA ASP A 328 -2.91 4.83 -20.87
C ASP A 328 -3.20 4.93 -22.37
N LYS A 329 -2.29 4.45 -23.22
CA LYS A 329 -2.44 4.49 -24.69
C LYS A 329 -3.68 3.72 -25.17
N VAL A 330 -4.18 2.75 -24.41
CA VAL A 330 -5.43 2.04 -24.74
C VAL A 330 -6.62 3.01 -24.80
N LEU A 331 -6.67 4.01 -23.92
CA LEU A 331 -7.72 5.04 -23.93
C LEU A 331 -7.59 6.01 -25.11
N LEU A 332 -6.45 6.00 -25.79
CA LEU A 332 -6.16 6.76 -27.00
C LEU A 332 -6.27 5.91 -28.27
N GLY A 333 -6.87 4.71 -28.18
CA GLY A 333 -6.97 3.79 -29.31
C GLY A 333 -5.63 3.21 -29.75
N ASN A 334 -4.65 3.15 -28.84
CA ASN A 334 -3.26 2.76 -29.11
C ASN A 334 -2.59 3.60 -30.20
N ALA A 335 -2.88 4.92 -30.21
CA ALA A 335 -2.17 5.87 -31.05
C ALA A 335 -0.65 5.86 -30.75
N PHE A 336 0.14 5.98 -31.82
CA PHE A 336 1.60 6.08 -31.75
C PHE A 336 2.07 7.53 -31.67
N SER A 337 1.35 8.45 -32.33
CA SER A 337 1.73 9.85 -32.42
C SER A 337 0.58 10.76 -32.03
N MET A 338 0.91 11.91 -31.45
CA MET A 338 -0.02 12.98 -31.10
C MET A 338 0.45 14.30 -31.71
N TYR A 339 -0.50 15.11 -32.16
CA TYR A 339 -0.23 16.34 -32.92
C TYR A 339 -0.76 17.61 -32.22
N GLY A 340 -1.00 17.53 -30.90
CA GLY A 340 -1.50 18.63 -30.09
C GLY A 340 -3.01 18.62 -29.85
N PHE A 341 -3.52 19.72 -29.30
CA PHE A 341 -4.91 19.83 -28.89
C PHE A 341 -5.79 20.61 -29.88
N GLU A 342 -7.03 20.15 -30.06
CA GLU A 342 -8.06 20.86 -30.81
C GLU A 342 -9.29 21.15 -29.93
N GLU A 343 -9.85 22.35 -30.02
CA GLU A 343 -11.13 22.69 -29.38
C GLU A 343 -12.26 22.75 -30.42
N LYS A 344 -13.31 21.96 -30.22
CA LYS A 344 -14.50 21.92 -31.08
C LYS A 344 -15.77 21.89 -30.24
N ASN A 345 -16.66 22.86 -30.46
CA ASN A 345 -17.95 22.97 -29.77
C ASN A 345 -17.84 22.93 -28.23
N GLY A 346 -16.81 23.58 -27.67
CA GLY A 346 -16.56 23.62 -26.22
C GLY A 346 -16.05 22.30 -25.63
N ARG A 347 -15.59 21.36 -26.47
CA ARG A 347 -14.88 20.14 -26.06
C ARG A 347 -13.46 20.17 -26.58
N ILE A 348 -12.57 19.53 -25.82
CA ILE A 348 -11.16 19.42 -26.17
C ILE A 348 -10.89 18.01 -26.65
N TYR A 349 -10.14 17.94 -27.73
CA TYR A 349 -9.68 16.72 -28.37
C TYR A 349 -8.16 16.74 -28.41
N VAL A 350 -7.55 15.56 -28.37
CA VAL A 350 -6.15 15.39 -28.82
C VAL A 350 -6.16 14.81 -30.22
N ASP A 351 -5.38 15.40 -31.12
CA ASP A 351 -5.19 14.87 -32.47
C ASP A 351 -4.10 13.79 -32.46
N THR A 352 -4.37 12.68 -33.15
CA THR A 352 -3.53 11.49 -33.14
C THR A 352 -3.45 10.85 -34.52
N ASP A 353 -2.53 9.91 -34.73
CA ASP A 353 -2.49 9.13 -35.97
C ASP A 353 -3.73 8.23 -36.20
N LYS A 354 -4.59 8.07 -35.18
CA LYS A 354 -5.88 7.37 -35.25
C LYS A 354 -7.08 8.31 -35.38
N GLY A 355 -6.84 9.61 -35.46
CA GLY A 355 -7.85 10.66 -35.48
C GLY A 355 -8.07 11.29 -34.10
N LEU A 356 -9.09 12.14 -34.02
CA LEU A 356 -9.40 12.94 -32.83
C LEU A 356 -9.99 12.09 -31.71
N VAL A 357 -9.42 12.23 -30.51
CA VAL A 357 -9.89 11.57 -29.29
C VAL A 357 -10.55 12.59 -28.36
N ASP A 358 -11.82 12.37 -27.95
CA ASP A 358 -12.55 13.27 -27.04
C ASP A 358 -12.03 13.13 -25.61
N LEU A 359 -11.37 14.18 -25.10
CA LEU A 359 -10.72 14.12 -23.79
C LEU A 359 -11.72 14.13 -22.63
N ASN A 360 -12.97 14.56 -22.83
CA ASN A 360 -13.99 14.44 -21.79
C ASN A 360 -14.36 12.97 -21.54
N ALA A 361 -14.40 12.16 -22.60
CA ALA A 361 -14.65 10.73 -22.49
C ALA A 361 -13.48 10.04 -21.77
N VAL A 362 -12.24 10.38 -22.14
CA VAL A 362 -11.03 9.89 -21.48
C VAL A 362 -11.03 10.25 -19.98
N TYR A 363 -11.37 11.50 -19.63
CA TYR A 363 -11.47 11.92 -18.22
C TYR A 363 -12.47 11.08 -17.42
N TYR A 364 -13.64 10.81 -18.01
CA TYR A 364 -14.67 10.01 -17.37
C TYR A 364 -14.20 8.57 -17.11
N GLU A 365 -13.54 7.94 -18.09
CA GLU A 365 -12.95 6.61 -17.93
C GLU A 365 -11.86 6.59 -16.84
N LEU A 366 -11.00 7.60 -16.79
CA LEU A 366 -9.99 7.73 -15.73
C LEU A 366 -10.64 7.82 -14.35
N GLU A 367 -11.67 8.63 -14.19
CA GLU A 367 -12.42 8.75 -12.92
C GLU A 367 -13.11 7.44 -12.53
N LEU A 368 -13.63 6.67 -13.48
CA LEU A 368 -14.18 5.33 -13.22
C LEU A 368 -13.12 4.35 -12.73
N LEU A 369 -11.95 4.34 -13.36
CA LEU A 369 -10.82 3.49 -12.97
C LEU A 369 -10.31 3.84 -11.57
N ARG A 370 -10.32 5.12 -11.18
CA ARG A 370 -9.93 5.56 -9.83
C ARG A 370 -10.89 5.10 -8.73
N LYS A 371 -12.18 4.95 -9.03
CA LYS A 371 -13.18 4.48 -8.05
C LYS A 371 -13.13 2.97 -7.81
N LYS A 372 -12.49 2.23 -8.70
CA LYS A 372 -12.31 0.77 -8.61
C LYS A 372 -11.01 0.35 -7.91
N LYS A 373 -10.05 1.27 -7.78
CA LYS A 373 -8.82 1.11 -6.99
C LYS A 373 -9.05 1.69 -5.60
#